data_AF-A0A1X9N347-F1
#
_entry.id   AF-A0A1X9N347-F1
#
_cell.length_a   1.000
_cell.length_b   1.000
_cell.length_c   1.000
_cell.angle_alpha   90.00
_cell.angle_beta   90.00
_cell.angle_gamma   90.00
#
_symmetry.space_group_name_H-M   'P 1'
#
loop_
_entity.id
_entity.type
_entity.pdbx_description
1 polymer ?
#
loop_
_entity_poly.entity_id
_entity_poly.type
_entity_poly.pdbx_seq_one_letter_code
_entity_poly.pdbx_strand_id
1 'polypeptide(L)'
;MLKQTLAIIGLTISLSANAALYDRGNGMIYDDTLDITWLQDANYAQTSGYDADGRMTWDDANAWADQLNYGGFDDWRLASANLINGASPCFAYDGSCDRGYNITTGELGHMFYNNLGNLGAYDASGSSQSGFGVSNSSFTDGDSGDNVSILNLQNNVYWYGEEHAPSTVNAWIFGTGGGQQYTAGKSTNIYSWAVRAGDVSSVPVPAAAWLFGTALLGLVGVKRKK
;
A
#
# COMPACT_ATOMS: atom_id res chain seq x y z
N MET A 1 -66.42 -1.77 -9.42
CA MET A 1 -65.34 -1.91 -8.42
C MET A 1 -64.05 -2.22 -9.17
N LEU A 2 -63.19 -1.22 -9.39
CA LEU A 2 -61.87 -1.41 -10.00
C LEU A 2 -60.83 -1.37 -8.87
N LYS A 3 -60.09 -2.44 -8.66
CA LYS A 3 -58.92 -2.45 -7.76
C LYS A 3 -57.68 -2.26 -8.63
N GLN A 4 -57.04 -1.09 -8.51
CA GLN A 4 -55.72 -0.85 -9.08
C GLN A 4 -54.67 -1.42 -8.12
N THR A 5 -53.89 -2.39 -8.59
CA THR A 5 -52.74 -2.92 -7.87
C THR A 5 -51.51 -2.17 -8.33
N LEU A 6 -50.91 -1.36 -7.44
CA LEU A 6 -49.67 -0.63 -7.70
C LEU A 6 -48.50 -1.59 -7.48
N ALA A 7 -47.73 -1.88 -8.53
CA ALA A 7 -46.49 -2.64 -8.43
C ALA A 7 -45.34 -1.66 -8.15
N ILE A 8 -44.72 -1.75 -6.98
CA ILE A 8 -43.51 -1.00 -6.62
C ILE A 8 -42.31 -1.80 -7.12
N ILE A 9 -41.64 -1.29 -8.15
CA ILE A 9 -40.36 -1.82 -8.62
C ILE A 9 -39.28 -1.18 -7.74
N GLY A 10 -38.71 -1.98 -6.83
CA GLY A 10 -37.57 -1.57 -6.01
C GLY A 10 -36.30 -1.56 -6.85
N LEU A 11 -35.75 -0.37 -7.12
CA LEU A 11 -34.45 -0.21 -7.74
C LEU A 11 -33.37 -0.40 -6.65
N THR A 12 -32.76 -1.58 -6.61
CA THR A 12 -31.58 -1.82 -5.77
C THR A 12 -30.37 -1.18 -6.44
N ILE A 13 -29.92 -0.03 -5.94
CA ILE A 13 -28.66 0.57 -6.32
C ILE A 13 -27.57 -0.21 -5.57
N SER A 14 -26.93 -1.16 -6.25
CA SER A 14 -25.73 -1.80 -5.74
C SER A 14 -24.58 -0.79 -5.82
N LEU A 15 -24.24 -0.16 -4.69
CA LEU A 15 -22.97 0.54 -4.56
C LEU A 15 -21.88 -0.54 -4.54
N SER A 16 -21.06 -0.61 -5.59
CA SER A 16 -19.81 -1.34 -5.53
C SER A 16 -18.95 -0.68 -4.46
N ALA A 17 -18.68 -1.38 -3.35
CA ALA A 17 -17.62 -1.00 -2.44
C ALA A 17 -16.30 -1.23 -3.20
N ASN A 18 -15.79 -0.17 -3.83
CA ASN A 18 -14.45 -0.19 -4.40
C ASN A 18 -13.47 -0.04 -3.24
N ALA A 19 -12.46 -0.90 -3.16
CA ALA A 19 -11.30 -0.70 -2.29
C ALA A 19 -10.76 0.71 -2.56
N ALA A 20 -10.63 1.53 -1.53
CA ALA A 20 -10.27 2.92 -1.67
C ALA A 20 -8.91 3.16 -1.01
N LEU A 21 -8.00 3.73 -1.80
CA LEU A 21 -6.78 4.31 -1.28
C LEU A 21 -7.02 5.78 -0.95
N TYR A 22 -6.49 6.22 0.18
CA TYR A 22 -6.66 7.57 0.68
C TYR A 22 -5.31 8.23 0.93
N ASP A 23 -5.05 9.36 0.27
CA ASP A 23 -3.90 10.21 0.54
C ASP A 23 -4.11 10.97 1.86
N ARG A 24 -3.32 10.62 2.87
CA ARG A 24 -3.32 11.28 4.17
C ARG A 24 -2.39 12.48 4.21
N GLY A 25 -1.80 12.84 3.08
CA GLY A 25 -0.74 13.81 2.96
C GLY A 25 0.56 13.31 3.56
N ASN A 26 1.61 14.14 3.48
CA ASN A 26 2.94 13.84 4.03
C ASN A 26 3.51 12.48 3.59
N GLY A 27 3.16 12.00 2.39
CA GLY A 27 3.68 10.76 1.83
C GLY A 27 3.10 9.48 2.47
N MET A 28 1.89 9.52 3.01
CA MET A 28 1.22 8.35 3.59
C MET A 28 -0.10 8.05 2.88
N ILE A 29 -0.26 6.82 2.40
CA ILE A 29 -1.46 6.37 1.67
C ILE A 29 -2.16 5.27 2.49
N TYR A 30 -3.35 5.56 3.00
CA TYR A 30 -4.16 4.59 3.73
C TYR A 30 -4.95 3.69 2.76
N ASP A 31 -4.97 2.40 3.06
CA ASP A 31 -5.73 1.36 2.36
C ASP A 31 -6.83 0.86 3.32
N ASP A 32 -8.09 1.17 3.00
CA ASP A 32 -9.24 0.83 3.85
C ASP A 32 -9.60 -0.66 3.85
N THR A 33 -9.16 -1.39 2.85
CA THR A 33 -9.50 -2.79 2.64
C THR A 33 -8.57 -3.67 3.45
N LEU A 34 -7.28 -3.33 3.45
CA LEU A 34 -6.26 -4.00 4.25
C LEU A 34 -6.14 -3.42 5.67
N ASP A 35 -6.71 -2.24 5.91
CA ASP A 35 -6.53 -1.45 7.14
C ASP A 35 -5.05 -1.24 7.47
N ILE A 36 -4.30 -0.73 6.48
CA ILE A 36 -2.88 -0.40 6.60
C ILE A 36 -2.58 0.94 5.93
N THR A 37 -1.47 1.56 6.32
CA THR A 37 -0.93 2.74 5.65
C THR A 37 0.39 2.42 4.99
N TRP A 38 0.50 2.74 3.71
CA TRP A 38 1.69 2.63 2.89
C TRP A 38 2.51 3.91 2.97
N LEU A 39 3.84 3.80 2.90
CA LEU A 39 4.64 4.92 2.39
C LEU A 39 4.25 5.17 0.93
N GLN A 40 3.98 6.42 0.56
CA GLN A 40 3.69 6.78 -0.83
C GLN A 40 4.91 6.56 -1.74
N ASP A 41 6.12 6.69 -1.19
CA ASP A 41 7.38 6.42 -1.86
C ASP A 41 7.77 4.94 -1.71
N ALA A 42 7.56 4.17 -2.76
CA ALA A 42 7.89 2.74 -2.82
C ALA A 42 9.40 2.46 -2.95
N ASN A 43 10.26 3.48 -2.94
CA ASN A 43 11.71 3.32 -2.78
C ASN A 43 12.28 4.29 -1.74
N TYR A 44 11.54 4.48 -0.64
CA TYR A 44 11.93 5.46 0.39
C TYR A 44 13.31 5.21 1.00
N ALA A 45 13.77 3.96 1.04
CA ALA A 45 15.14 3.63 1.46
C ALA A 45 16.19 4.40 0.65
N GLN A 46 15.98 4.57 -0.66
CA GLN A 46 16.87 5.38 -1.50
C GLN A 46 16.67 6.88 -1.27
N THR A 47 15.42 7.35 -1.31
CA THR A 47 15.15 8.80 -1.30
C THR A 47 15.40 9.46 0.05
N SER A 48 15.33 8.70 1.14
CA SER A 48 15.77 9.12 2.47
C SER A 48 17.29 9.15 2.63
N GLY A 49 18.04 8.53 1.71
CA GLY A 49 19.49 8.36 1.78
C GLY A 49 19.94 7.24 2.71
N TYR A 50 19.03 6.36 3.14
CA TYR A 50 19.36 5.20 3.96
C TYR A 50 20.22 4.19 3.20
N ASP A 51 19.86 3.93 1.94
CA ASP A 51 20.59 3.07 1.02
C ASP A 51 20.84 3.82 -0.30
N ALA A 52 21.93 3.49 -1.01
CA ALA A 52 22.32 4.21 -2.22
C ALA A 52 21.40 3.92 -3.43
N ASP A 53 20.90 2.69 -3.55
CA ASP A 53 19.99 2.29 -4.63
C ASP A 53 18.62 1.82 -4.13
N GLY A 54 18.47 1.69 -2.80
CA GLY A 54 17.23 1.27 -2.14
C GLY A 54 17.09 -0.25 -2.05
N ARG A 55 18.12 -1.02 -2.43
CA ARG A 55 18.10 -2.48 -2.46
C ARG A 55 19.01 -3.02 -1.38
N MET A 56 18.45 -3.88 -0.53
CA MET A 56 19.16 -4.41 0.62
C MET A 56 18.85 -5.89 0.84
N THR A 57 19.67 -6.54 1.66
CA THR A 57 19.41 -7.92 2.07
C THR A 57 18.11 -8.01 2.88
N TRP A 58 17.53 -9.19 3.02
CA TRP A 58 16.26 -9.34 3.74
C TRP A 58 16.38 -8.94 5.22
N ASP A 59 17.50 -9.27 5.87
CA ASP A 59 17.73 -8.89 7.27
C ASP A 59 17.87 -7.36 7.40
N ASP A 60 18.60 -6.72 6.47
CA ASP A 60 18.74 -5.26 6.44
C ASP A 60 17.40 -4.54 6.14
N ALA A 61 16.55 -5.15 5.30
CA ALA A 61 15.23 -4.63 4.95
C ALA A 61 14.28 -4.61 6.14
N ASN A 62 14.24 -5.68 6.92
CA ASN A 62 13.45 -5.72 8.16
C ASN A 62 14.01 -4.72 9.18
N ALA A 63 15.34 -4.68 9.37
CA ALA A 63 15.96 -3.72 10.28
C ALA A 63 15.69 -2.26 9.88
N TRP A 64 15.71 -1.96 8.58
CA TRP A 64 15.36 -0.63 8.05
C TRP A 64 13.91 -0.26 8.36
N ALA A 65 12.96 -1.15 8.11
CA ALA A 65 11.56 -0.90 8.38
C ALA A 65 11.29 -0.74 9.89
N ASP A 66 11.86 -1.62 10.72
CA ASP A 66 11.65 -1.63 12.18
C ASP A 66 12.17 -0.36 12.88
N GLN A 67 13.21 0.29 12.34
CA GLN A 67 13.76 1.53 12.91
C GLN A 67 13.22 2.80 12.24
N LEU A 68 12.37 2.66 11.21
CA LEU A 68 11.87 3.79 10.46
C LEU A 68 10.95 4.63 11.34
N ASN A 69 11.27 5.92 11.47
CA ASN A 69 10.37 6.92 12.04
C ASN A 69 9.89 7.86 10.94
N TYR A 70 8.65 7.70 10.52
CA TYR A 70 8.05 8.48 9.43
C TYR A 70 6.63 8.92 9.79
N GLY A 71 6.30 10.17 9.49
CA GLY A 71 4.97 10.73 9.82
C GLY A 71 4.67 10.82 11.32
N GLY A 72 5.68 10.67 12.19
CA GLY A 72 5.50 10.59 13.65
C GLY A 72 5.20 9.18 14.18
N PHE A 73 5.37 8.15 13.36
CA PHE A 73 5.14 6.75 13.70
C PHE A 73 6.42 5.93 13.55
N ASP A 74 6.63 4.98 14.45
CA ASP A 74 7.82 4.13 14.57
C ASP A 74 7.49 2.61 14.55
N ASP A 75 6.28 2.26 14.12
CA ASP A 75 5.76 0.88 14.02
C ASP A 75 5.66 0.41 12.56
N TRP A 76 6.58 0.88 11.72
CA TRP A 76 6.68 0.46 10.32
C TRP A 76 7.26 -0.95 10.21
N ARG A 77 6.79 -1.67 9.20
CA ARG A 77 7.24 -3.03 8.87
C ARG A 77 7.28 -3.21 7.36
N LEU A 78 7.92 -4.27 6.90
CA LEU A 78 7.72 -4.71 5.52
C LEU A 78 6.27 -5.19 5.33
N ALA A 79 5.81 -5.11 4.08
CA ALA A 79 4.56 -5.69 3.67
C ALA A 79 4.51 -7.21 3.94
N SER A 80 3.32 -7.74 4.20
CA SER A 80 3.07 -9.14 4.51
C SER A 80 2.63 -9.94 3.29
N ALA A 81 3.19 -11.14 3.12
CA ALA A 81 2.80 -12.10 2.10
C ALA A 81 1.45 -12.79 2.40
N ASN A 82 0.96 -12.69 3.64
CA ASN A 82 -0.30 -13.28 4.13
C ASN A 82 -0.49 -14.75 3.69
N LEU A 83 0.45 -15.60 4.14
CA LEU A 83 0.55 -16.99 3.72
C LEU A 83 -0.63 -17.83 4.23
N ILE A 84 -1.23 -18.61 3.35
CA ILE A 84 -2.24 -19.64 3.64
C ILE A 84 -1.60 -20.80 4.40
N ASN A 85 -0.47 -21.33 3.88
CA ASN A 85 0.29 -22.40 4.54
C ASN A 85 1.79 -22.23 4.28
N GLY A 86 2.40 -21.28 4.97
CA GLY A 86 3.83 -20.96 4.83
C GLY A 86 4.79 -22.14 5.09
N ALA A 87 4.36 -23.18 5.81
CA ALA A 87 5.17 -24.38 6.06
C ALA A 87 5.15 -25.40 4.90
N SER A 88 4.14 -25.31 4.01
CA SER A 88 4.03 -26.17 2.83
C SER A 88 3.41 -25.40 1.66
N PRO A 89 4.15 -24.43 1.10
CA PRO A 89 3.60 -23.53 0.10
C PRO A 89 3.34 -24.26 -1.22
N CYS A 90 2.10 -24.17 -1.71
CA CYS A 90 1.72 -24.67 -3.03
C CYS A 90 1.91 -23.61 -4.12
N PHE A 91 1.74 -24.01 -5.39
CA PHE A 91 1.80 -23.12 -6.55
C PHE A 91 0.47 -23.15 -7.31
N ALA A 92 -0.05 -21.97 -7.67
CA ALA A 92 -1.21 -21.83 -8.53
C ALA A 92 -1.17 -20.55 -9.38
N TYR A 93 -2.01 -20.51 -10.42
CA TYR A 93 -2.18 -19.33 -11.27
C TYR A 93 -3.37 -18.45 -10.85
N ASP A 94 -4.31 -18.99 -10.07
CA ASP A 94 -5.59 -18.36 -9.74
C ASP A 94 -5.61 -17.64 -8.39
N GLY A 95 -4.45 -17.47 -7.75
CA GLY A 95 -4.35 -16.86 -6.43
C GLY A 95 -4.68 -17.78 -5.25
N SER A 96 -5.00 -19.06 -5.49
CA SER A 96 -5.42 -19.99 -4.42
C SER A 96 -4.29 -20.57 -3.57
N CYS A 97 -3.03 -20.19 -3.84
CA CYS A 97 -1.83 -20.75 -3.22
C CYS A 97 -0.87 -19.65 -2.73
N ASP A 98 0.11 -20.04 -1.92
CA ASP A 98 1.14 -19.14 -1.41
C ASP A 98 2.11 -18.65 -2.50
N ARG A 99 2.33 -19.44 -3.56
CA ARG A 99 3.22 -19.11 -4.68
C ARG A 99 2.46 -19.04 -5.99
N GLY A 100 2.93 -18.19 -6.88
CA GLY A 100 2.43 -18.09 -8.25
C GLY A 100 1.84 -16.72 -8.53
N TYR A 101 0.71 -16.69 -9.23
CA TYR A 101 0.14 -15.48 -9.83
C TYR A 101 -1.27 -15.21 -9.31
N ASN A 102 -1.73 -13.96 -9.49
CA ASN A 102 -3.06 -13.50 -9.10
C ASN A 102 -3.33 -13.66 -7.59
N ILE A 103 -2.27 -13.68 -6.78
CA ILE A 103 -2.33 -13.72 -5.31
C ILE A 103 -2.55 -12.29 -4.83
N THR A 104 -3.76 -12.02 -4.34
CA THR A 104 -4.22 -10.70 -3.86
C THR A 104 -4.43 -10.66 -2.35
N THR A 105 -4.16 -11.78 -1.66
CA THR A 105 -4.26 -11.90 -0.20
C THR A 105 -3.08 -11.26 0.51
N GLY A 106 -1.89 -11.27 -0.10
CA GLY A 106 -0.70 -10.56 0.37
C GLY A 106 -0.77 -9.07 0.03
N GLU A 107 -0.19 -8.23 0.88
CA GLU A 107 -0.35 -6.77 0.80
C GLU A 107 0.25 -6.18 -0.50
N LEU A 108 1.44 -6.63 -0.93
CA LEU A 108 2.03 -6.18 -2.21
C LEU A 108 1.24 -6.68 -3.42
N GLY A 109 0.73 -7.91 -3.34
CA GLY A 109 -0.16 -8.48 -4.35
C GLY A 109 -1.45 -7.69 -4.47
N HIS A 110 -2.08 -7.34 -3.35
CA HIS A 110 -3.27 -6.49 -3.30
C HIS A 110 -3.01 -5.10 -3.89
N MET A 111 -1.92 -4.45 -3.48
CA MET A 111 -1.53 -3.15 -4.04
C MET A 111 -1.34 -3.23 -5.57
N PHE A 112 -0.66 -4.27 -6.05
CA PHE A 112 -0.40 -4.44 -7.48
C PHE A 112 -1.67 -4.71 -8.29
N TYR A 113 -2.46 -5.71 -7.90
CA TYR A 113 -3.60 -6.20 -8.67
C TYR A 113 -4.88 -5.41 -8.44
N ASN A 114 -5.20 -5.10 -7.18
CA ASN A 114 -6.49 -4.51 -6.80
C ASN A 114 -6.41 -2.99 -6.81
N ASN A 115 -5.42 -2.42 -6.11
CA ASN A 115 -5.36 -0.97 -5.94
C ASN A 115 -4.88 -0.26 -7.22
N LEU A 116 -3.86 -0.81 -7.88
CA LEU A 116 -3.27 -0.23 -9.08
C LEU A 116 -3.80 -0.87 -10.38
N GLY A 117 -4.55 -1.96 -10.31
CA GLY A 117 -5.13 -2.59 -11.50
C GLY A 117 -4.10 -3.14 -12.49
N ASN A 118 -2.88 -3.45 -12.02
CA ASN A 118 -1.84 -4.00 -12.89
C ASN A 118 -2.14 -5.46 -13.26
N LEU A 119 -1.68 -5.87 -14.44
CA LEU A 119 -1.83 -7.23 -14.92
C LEU A 119 -0.59 -8.07 -14.57
N GLY A 120 -0.84 -9.31 -14.13
CA GLY A 120 0.19 -10.33 -13.99
C GLY A 120 0.51 -11.00 -15.33
N ALA A 121 1.64 -11.69 -15.42
CA ALA A 121 2.07 -12.37 -16.65
C ALA A 121 1.12 -13.49 -17.09
N TYR A 122 0.34 -14.05 -16.15
CA TYR A 122 -0.66 -15.08 -16.39
C TYR A 122 -2.00 -14.68 -15.78
N ASP A 123 -3.10 -15.02 -16.45
CA ASP A 123 -4.44 -14.94 -15.89
C ASP A 123 -4.72 -16.12 -14.94
N ALA A 124 -5.90 -16.14 -14.33
CA ALA A 124 -6.29 -17.19 -13.38
C ALA A 124 -6.36 -18.60 -14.02
N SER A 125 -6.47 -18.69 -15.36
CA SER A 125 -6.43 -19.97 -16.08
C SER A 125 -5.02 -20.44 -16.41
N GLY A 126 -4.00 -19.63 -16.11
CA GLY A 126 -2.61 -19.89 -16.48
C GLY A 126 -2.28 -19.49 -17.92
N SER A 127 -3.14 -18.71 -18.58
CA SER A 127 -2.88 -18.20 -19.93
C SER A 127 -2.06 -16.93 -19.88
N SER A 128 -1.09 -16.78 -20.77
CA SER A 128 -0.23 -15.59 -20.83
C SER A 128 -1.02 -14.33 -21.20
N GLN A 129 -0.75 -13.23 -20.48
CA GLN A 129 -1.33 -11.92 -20.72
C GLN A 129 -0.32 -11.00 -21.40
N SER A 130 -0.78 -10.01 -22.17
CA SER A 130 0.04 -8.91 -22.67
C SER A 130 -0.17 -7.66 -21.83
N GLY A 131 0.83 -6.77 -21.79
CA GLY A 131 0.75 -5.55 -20.97
C GLY A 131 0.92 -5.79 -19.46
N PHE A 132 1.45 -6.94 -19.07
CA PHE A 132 1.75 -7.25 -17.67
C PHE A 132 2.90 -6.41 -17.11
N GLY A 133 2.99 -6.37 -15.79
CA GLY A 133 3.98 -5.59 -15.06
C GLY A 133 3.39 -4.29 -14.51
N VAL A 134 4.26 -3.43 -13.97
CA VAL A 134 3.85 -2.08 -13.53
C VAL A 134 3.53 -1.22 -14.74
N SER A 135 2.24 -1.16 -15.11
CA SER A 135 1.70 -0.32 -16.18
C SER A 135 0.87 0.86 -15.63
N ASN A 136 0.43 0.77 -14.38
CA ASN A 136 -0.21 1.82 -13.62
C ASN A 136 0.43 1.94 -12.23
N SER A 137 0.65 3.18 -11.80
CA SER A 137 1.12 3.55 -10.46
C SER A 137 0.26 4.65 -9.83
N SER A 138 -0.90 4.93 -10.42
CA SER A 138 -1.82 5.98 -9.99
C SER A 138 -3.17 5.39 -9.56
N PHE A 139 -3.83 6.07 -8.63
CA PHE A 139 -5.15 5.72 -8.10
C PHE A 139 -5.98 6.99 -7.90
N THR A 140 -7.30 6.83 -7.85
CA THR A 140 -8.20 7.91 -7.46
C THR A 140 -8.34 7.92 -5.94
N ASP A 141 -7.97 9.04 -5.32
CA ASP A 141 -8.07 9.24 -3.90
C ASP A 141 -9.53 9.14 -3.41
N GLY A 142 -9.76 8.34 -2.39
CA GLY A 142 -11.09 8.03 -1.87
C GLY A 142 -11.81 9.22 -1.20
N ASP A 143 -11.07 10.23 -0.74
CA ASP A 143 -11.65 11.40 -0.07
C ASP A 143 -11.87 12.58 -1.02
N SER A 144 -10.83 12.99 -1.75
CA SER A 144 -10.84 14.14 -2.65
C SER A 144 -11.33 13.83 -4.06
N GLY A 145 -11.19 12.57 -4.51
CA GLY A 145 -11.37 12.17 -5.90
C GLY A 145 -10.22 12.58 -6.82
N ASP A 146 -9.13 13.12 -6.29
CA ASP A 146 -7.96 13.51 -7.07
C ASP A 146 -7.17 12.27 -7.55
N ASN A 147 -6.44 12.42 -8.65
CA ASN A 147 -5.54 11.36 -9.12
C ASN A 147 -4.19 11.47 -8.39
N VAL A 148 -3.91 10.49 -7.53
CA VAL A 148 -2.68 10.40 -6.72
C VAL A 148 -1.82 9.25 -7.25
N SER A 149 -0.50 9.33 -7.06
CA SER A 149 0.42 8.28 -7.51
C SER A 149 1.29 7.75 -6.38
N ILE A 150 1.58 6.45 -6.45
CA ILE A 150 2.71 5.85 -5.76
C ILE A 150 3.99 6.32 -6.45
N LEU A 151 4.93 6.84 -5.67
CA LEU A 151 6.19 7.38 -6.13
C LEU A 151 7.27 6.31 -6.13
N ASN A 152 8.20 6.39 -7.07
CA ASN A 152 9.35 5.49 -7.20
C ASN A 152 9.01 3.98 -7.18
N LEU A 153 7.81 3.60 -7.62
CA LEU A 153 7.43 2.21 -7.80
C LEU A 153 8.29 1.57 -8.89
N GLN A 154 9.03 0.52 -8.52
CA GLN A 154 9.93 -0.17 -9.42
C GLN A 154 9.23 -1.34 -10.10
N ASN A 155 9.46 -1.50 -11.40
CA ASN A 155 9.08 -2.71 -12.13
C ASN A 155 10.12 -3.82 -11.89
N ASN A 156 10.21 -4.29 -10.64
CA ASN A 156 11.26 -5.18 -10.14
C ASN A 156 10.69 -6.09 -9.04
N VAL A 157 11.51 -6.45 -8.04
CA VAL A 157 11.14 -7.36 -6.95
C VAL A 157 11.18 -6.59 -5.63
N TYR A 158 10.24 -6.90 -4.74
CA TYR A 158 10.11 -6.36 -3.39
C TYR A 158 10.12 -7.47 -2.35
N TRP A 159 10.77 -7.22 -1.21
CA TRP A 159 10.72 -8.08 -0.03
C TRP A 159 9.36 -8.05 0.65
N TYR A 160 8.91 -9.22 1.10
CA TYR A 160 7.92 -9.35 2.17
C TYR A 160 8.63 -9.56 3.53
N GLY A 161 7.91 -9.30 4.62
CA GLY A 161 8.39 -9.47 5.99
C GLY A 161 8.56 -10.93 6.44
N GLU A 162 8.03 -11.91 5.69
CA GLU A 162 8.06 -13.32 6.08
C GLU A 162 9.29 -14.07 5.57
N GLU A 163 9.92 -14.83 6.47
CA GLU A 163 10.88 -15.88 6.14
C GLU A 163 10.18 -17.08 5.48
N HIS A 164 10.87 -17.75 4.54
CA HIS A 164 10.36 -18.98 3.94
C HIS A 164 10.63 -20.17 4.87
N ALA A 165 9.63 -20.57 5.66
CA ALA A 165 9.77 -21.61 6.68
C ALA A 165 10.39 -22.95 6.20
N PRO A 166 10.10 -23.49 4.99
CA PRO A 166 10.74 -24.72 4.52
C PRO A 166 12.25 -24.59 4.26
N SER A 167 12.78 -23.37 4.11
CA SER A 167 14.20 -23.11 3.91
C SER A 167 14.54 -21.70 4.36
N THR A 168 15.06 -21.56 5.59
CA THR A 168 15.30 -20.29 6.28
C THR A 168 16.39 -19.42 5.66
N VAL A 169 17.14 -19.95 4.68
CA VAL A 169 18.05 -19.14 3.85
C VAL A 169 17.31 -18.28 2.82
N ASN A 170 15.99 -18.49 2.66
CA ASN A 170 15.13 -17.75 1.75
C ASN A 170 14.08 -16.94 2.51
N ALA A 171 13.56 -15.91 1.85
CA ALA A 171 12.42 -15.13 2.28
C ALA A 171 11.44 -14.88 1.13
N TRP A 172 10.24 -14.45 1.48
CA TRP A 172 9.17 -14.19 0.51
C TRP A 172 9.37 -12.86 -0.22
N ILE A 173 8.99 -12.85 -1.49
CA ILE A 173 9.09 -11.70 -2.37
C ILE A 173 7.89 -11.60 -3.31
N PHE A 174 7.65 -10.39 -3.79
CA PHE A 174 6.73 -10.11 -4.87
C PHE A 174 7.46 -9.48 -6.05
N GLY A 175 7.36 -10.09 -7.24
CA GLY A 175 7.90 -9.59 -8.49
C GLY A 175 6.85 -8.80 -9.26
N THR A 176 6.91 -7.47 -9.20
CA THR A 176 5.97 -6.58 -9.91
C THR A 176 6.12 -6.67 -11.42
N GLY A 177 7.28 -7.08 -11.93
CA GLY A 177 7.52 -7.35 -13.35
C GLY A 177 6.65 -8.45 -13.97
N GLY A 178 6.01 -9.30 -13.16
CA GLY A 178 5.11 -10.35 -13.62
C GLY A 178 3.92 -10.62 -12.70
N GLY A 179 3.75 -9.86 -11.62
CA GLY A 179 2.73 -10.10 -10.60
C GLY A 179 2.91 -11.42 -9.84
N GLN A 180 4.15 -11.88 -9.64
CA GLN A 180 4.41 -13.20 -9.07
C GLN A 180 4.80 -13.11 -7.59
N GLN A 181 4.19 -13.94 -6.73
CA GLN A 181 4.67 -14.21 -5.37
C GLN A 181 5.53 -15.49 -5.34
N TYR A 182 6.74 -15.38 -4.80
CA TYR A 182 7.70 -16.48 -4.70
C TYR A 182 8.75 -16.17 -3.62
N THR A 183 9.89 -16.88 -3.66
CA THR A 183 10.95 -16.77 -2.63
C THR A 183 12.30 -16.51 -3.26
N ALA A 184 13.16 -15.74 -2.57
CA ALA A 184 14.55 -15.51 -2.94
C ALA A 184 15.48 -15.69 -1.73
N GLY A 185 16.78 -15.92 -2.01
CA GLY A 185 17.80 -16.01 -0.97
C GLY A 185 18.00 -14.69 -0.25
N LYS A 186 18.08 -14.73 1.09
CA LYS A 186 18.11 -13.52 1.95
C LYS A 186 19.29 -12.59 1.69
N SER A 187 20.39 -13.09 1.14
CA SER A 187 21.58 -12.30 0.79
C SER A 187 21.45 -11.52 -0.53
N THR A 188 20.29 -11.56 -1.18
CA THR A 188 20.04 -10.82 -2.43
C THR A 188 19.65 -9.38 -2.10
N ASN A 189 20.19 -8.40 -2.84
CA ASN A 189 19.75 -7.01 -2.70
C ASN A 189 18.44 -6.79 -3.48
N ILE A 190 17.35 -6.54 -2.77
CA ILE A 190 15.99 -6.36 -3.32
C ILE A 190 15.36 -5.11 -2.69
N TYR A 191 14.44 -4.46 -3.42
CA TYR A 191 13.72 -3.28 -2.92
C TYR A 191 12.83 -3.62 -1.73
N SER A 192 12.54 -2.61 -0.91
CA SER A 192 11.74 -2.74 0.29
C SER A 192 10.70 -1.63 0.34
N TRP A 193 9.45 -1.98 0.68
CA TRP A 193 8.35 -1.03 0.78
C TRP A 193 7.67 -1.19 2.14
N ALA A 194 7.77 -0.14 2.95
CA ALA A 194 7.26 -0.15 4.31
C ALA A 194 5.77 0.19 4.35
N VAL A 195 5.07 -0.50 5.25
CA VAL A 195 3.68 -0.28 5.63
C VAL A 195 3.57 -0.26 7.15
N ARG A 196 2.45 0.24 7.65
CA ARG A 196 2.07 0.12 9.06
C ARG A 196 0.59 -0.19 9.20
N ALA A 197 0.18 -0.69 10.36
CA ALA A 197 -1.23 -1.00 10.61
C ALA A 197 -2.06 0.27 10.83
N GLY A 198 -3.30 0.23 10.34
CA GLY A 198 -4.32 1.24 10.56
C GLY A 198 -4.15 2.53 9.74
N ASP A 199 -5.14 3.41 9.92
CA ASP A 199 -5.14 4.77 9.39
C ASP A 199 -4.27 5.71 10.25
N VAL A 200 -3.66 6.69 9.60
CA VAL A 200 -2.84 7.76 10.21
C VAL A 200 -3.59 9.07 10.39
N SER A 201 -4.92 9.06 10.27
CA SER A 201 -5.86 10.20 10.31
C SER A 201 -5.19 11.54 10.57
N SER A 202 -5.14 12.41 9.56
CA SER A 202 -4.65 13.77 9.76
C SER A 202 -5.56 14.46 10.78
N VAL A 203 -5.10 14.57 12.03
CA VAL A 203 -5.85 15.32 13.04
C VAL A 203 -5.97 16.74 12.48
N PRO A 204 -7.19 17.25 12.25
CA PRO A 204 -7.35 18.62 11.77
C PRO A 204 -6.62 19.50 12.78
N VAL A 205 -5.63 20.28 12.32
CA VAL A 205 -4.94 21.22 13.20
C VAL A 205 -6.04 22.04 13.87
N PRO A 206 -6.21 21.98 15.21
CA PRO A 206 -7.33 22.64 15.84
C PRO A 206 -7.31 24.09 15.44
N ALA A 207 -8.48 24.69 15.17
CA ALA A 207 -8.61 26.11 14.81
C ALA A 207 -7.86 27.06 15.77
N ALA A 208 -7.47 26.58 16.95
CA ALA A 208 -6.49 27.18 17.86
C ALA A 208 -5.17 27.63 17.18
N ALA A 209 -4.63 26.91 16.19
CA ALA A 209 -3.40 27.33 15.50
C ALA A 209 -3.57 28.67 14.75
N TRP A 210 -4.76 28.92 14.18
CA TRP A 210 -5.12 30.20 13.58
C TRP A 210 -5.38 31.30 14.63
N LEU A 211 -5.89 30.90 15.80
CA LEU A 211 -6.15 31.79 16.93
C LEU A 211 -4.84 32.34 17.55
N PHE A 212 -3.78 31.52 17.63
CA PHE A 212 -2.48 32.01 18.10
C PHE A 212 -1.77 32.92 17.09
N GLY A 213 -1.91 32.67 15.78
CA GLY A 213 -1.36 33.54 14.74
C GLY A 213 -2.00 34.94 14.74
N THR A 214 -3.31 35.03 14.97
CA THR A 214 -4.02 36.32 15.04
C THR A 214 -3.84 37.05 16.39
N ALA A 215 -3.72 36.32 17.50
CA ALA A 215 -3.46 36.92 18.81
C ALA A 215 -2.08 37.60 18.90
N LEU A 216 -1.05 37.05 18.24
CA LEU A 216 0.28 37.65 18.15
C LEU A 216 0.30 38.94 17.32
N LEU A 217 -0.50 39.03 16.25
CA LEU A 217 -0.63 40.25 15.45
C LEU A 217 -1.41 41.35 16.19
N GLY A 218 -2.41 40.98 17.02
CA GLY A 218 -3.18 41.93 17.82
C GLY A 218 -2.37 42.65 18.91
N LEU A 219 -1.36 42.00 19.49
CA LEU A 219 -0.54 42.56 20.57
C LEU A 219 0.53 43.55 20.10
N VAL A 220 0.96 43.49 18.83
CA VAL A 220 1.94 44.45 18.25
C VAL A 220 1.28 45.81 17.94
N GLY A 221 -0.05 45.86 17.76
CA GLY A 221 -0.79 47.08 17.44
C GLY A 221 -1.02 48.03 18.62
N VAL A 222 -0.83 47.60 19.88
CA VAL A 222 -1.08 48.43 21.08
C VAL A 222 0.19 49.19 21.49
N LYS A 223 0.74 50.00 20.58
CA LYS A 223 1.74 51.02 20.96
C LYS A 223 1.00 52.31 21.35
N ARG A 224 0.69 52.42 22.65
CA ARG A 224 0.10 53.62 23.28
C ARG A 224 0.87 54.88 22.89
N LYS A 225 0.21 55.81 22.20
CA LYS A 225 0.65 57.21 22.12
C LYS A 225 0.46 57.86 23.49
N LYS A 226 1.52 58.45 24.04
CA LYS A 226 1.47 59.58 24.96
C LYS A 226 1.94 60.80 24.18
#